data_AF-A0A1I1A151-F1
#
_entry.id   AF-A0A1I1A151-F1
#
_cell.length_a   1.000
_cell.length_b   1.000
_cell.length_c   1.000
_cell.angle_alpha   90.00
_cell.angle_beta   90.00
_cell.angle_gamma   90.00
#
_symmetry.space_group_name_H-M   'P 1'
#
loop_
_entity.id
_entity.type
_entity.pdbx_description
1 polymer ?
#
loop_
_entity_poly.entity_id
_entity_poly.type
_entity_poly.pdbx_seq_one_letter_code
_entity_poly.pdbx_strand_id
1 'polypeptide(L)'
;MYLTVKQQVKHLSKEDYKSLKELCHVAKNLTNEAIYNVRQYYFTEGKFLKYEKNYTLLKDSPNYKALNSNMSQQILKEVDGSFKSFFGLLKLAKQGKYAFKDCKLPHYLPKDGYTTLVIGFVRLNGNKLILPFSNSFKKSHKS
;
A
#
# COMPACT_ATOMS: atom_id res chain seq x y z
N MET A 1 -13.89 24.02 -10.37
CA MET A 1 -14.89 23.44 -9.44
C MET A 1 -14.42 22.04 -9.08
N TYR A 2 -13.98 21.80 -7.83
CA TYR A 2 -13.64 20.45 -7.38
C TYR A 2 -14.96 19.73 -7.06
N LEU A 3 -15.23 18.61 -7.74
CA LEU A 3 -16.36 17.76 -7.40
C LEU A 3 -15.99 16.96 -6.14
N THR A 4 -16.56 17.35 -5.01
CA THR A 4 -16.35 16.68 -3.72
C THR A 4 -17.54 15.76 -3.44
N VAL A 5 -17.26 14.49 -3.17
CA VAL A 5 -18.25 13.52 -2.70
C VAL A 5 -18.00 13.24 -1.23
N LYS A 6 -19.03 13.40 -0.41
CA LYS A 6 -19.00 13.02 1.01
C LYS A 6 -19.91 11.81 1.19
N GLN A 7 -19.32 10.64 1.40
CA GLN A 7 -20.06 9.43 1.74
C GLN A 7 -19.79 9.06 3.19
N GLN A 8 -20.86 8.96 3.99
CA GLN A 8 -20.73 8.39 5.32
C GLN A 8 -20.70 6.88 5.19
N VAL A 9 -19.61 6.26 5.63
CA VAL A 9 -19.46 4.79 5.69
C VAL A 9 -20.21 4.20 6.91
N LYS A 10 -21.16 4.96 7.47
CA LYS A 10 -22.06 4.49 8.53
C LYS A 10 -23.13 3.61 7.87
N HIS A 11 -23.55 2.53 8.54
CA HIS A 11 -24.55 1.58 8.04
C HIS A 11 -24.08 0.66 6.89
N LEU A 12 -22.80 0.31 6.85
CA LEU A 12 -22.37 -0.85 6.05
C LEU A 12 -23.11 -2.10 6.49
N SER A 13 -23.43 -2.99 5.53
CA SER A 13 -23.83 -4.34 5.89
C SER A 13 -22.68 -5.05 6.63
N LYS A 14 -23.00 -6.11 7.37
CA LYS A 14 -21.98 -6.90 8.08
C LYS A 14 -20.97 -7.49 7.10
N GLU A 15 -21.43 -7.85 5.91
CA GLU A 15 -20.66 -8.41 4.80
C GLU A 15 -19.72 -7.37 4.18
N ASP A 16 -20.20 -6.15 3.95
CA ASP A 16 -19.37 -5.06 3.39
C ASP A 16 -18.27 -4.65 4.37
N TYR A 17 -18.61 -4.54 5.66
CA TYR A 17 -17.64 -4.23 6.71
C TYR A 17 -16.53 -5.28 6.78
N LYS A 18 -16.90 -6.58 6.74
CA LYS A 18 -15.93 -7.68 6.74
C LYS A 18 -15.03 -7.63 5.51
N SER A 19 -15.60 -7.41 4.32
CA SER A 19 -14.86 -7.32 3.06
C SER A 19 -13.84 -6.18 3.09
N LEU A 20 -14.26 -4.99 3.54
CA LEU A 20 -13.37 -3.85 3.71
C LEU A 20 -12.25 -4.12 4.71
N LYS A 21 -12.59 -4.70 5.86
CA LYS A 21 -11.61 -5.05 6.90
C LYS A 21 -10.57 -6.04 6.38
N GLU A 22 -11.00 -7.05 5.60
CA GLU A 22 -10.12 -8.00 4.95
C GLU A 22 -9.19 -7.31 3.95
N LEU A 23 -9.73 -6.47 3.06
CA LEU A 23 -8.94 -5.74 2.08
C LEU A 23 -7.89 -4.84 2.76
N CYS A 24 -8.25 -4.11 3.82
CA CYS A 24 -7.31 -3.30 4.59
C CYS A 24 -6.19 -4.14 5.21
N HIS A 25 -6.47 -5.38 5.61
CA HIS A 25 -5.48 -6.30 6.15
C HIS A 25 -4.55 -6.84 5.04
N VAL A 26 -5.12 -7.19 3.88
CA VAL A 26 -4.36 -7.58 2.69
C VAL A 26 -3.43 -6.45 2.22
N ALA A 27 -3.92 -5.21 2.22
CA ALA A 27 -3.11 -4.04 1.90
C ALA A 27 -1.92 -3.87 2.86
N LYS A 28 -2.15 -4.12 4.15
CA LYS A 28 -1.08 -4.15 5.15
C LYS A 28 -0.07 -5.25 4.84
N ASN A 29 -0.52 -6.45 4.47
CA ASN A 29 0.38 -7.55 4.10
C ASN A 29 1.22 -7.20 2.87
N LEU A 30 0.61 -6.68 1.82
CA LEU A 30 1.32 -6.24 0.62
C LEU A 30 2.35 -5.13 0.93
N THR A 31 2.00 -4.21 1.83
CA THR A 31 2.93 -3.18 2.33
C THR A 31 4.16 -3.83 2.98
N ASN A 32 3.94 -4.82 3.85
CA ASN A 32 5.03 -5.54 4.51
C ASN A 32 5.89 -6.37 3.53
N GLU A 33 5.28 -7.02 2.53
CA GLU A 33 6.01 -7.71 1.45
C GLU A 33 6.90 -6.74 0.68
N ALA A 34 6.35 -5.57 0.32
CA ALA A 34 7.08 -4.54 -0.40
C ALA A 34 8.25 -3.97 0.42
N ILE A 35 8.02 -3.69 1.71
CA ILE A 35 9.08 -3.26 2.64
C ILE A 35 10.15 -4.35 2.75
N TYR A 36 9.74 -5.62 2.87
CA TYR A 36 10.67 -6.74 2.98
C TYR A 36 11.63 -6.78 1.79
N ASN A 37 11.11 -6.77 0.57
CA ASN A 37 11.94 -6.83 -0.64
C ASN A 37 12.96 -5.68 -0.70
N VAL A 38 12.55 -4.45 -0.38
CA VAL A 38 13.45 -3.29 -0.40
C VAL A 38 14.51 -3.39 0.71
N ARG A 39 14.13 -3.82 1.92
CA ARG A 39 15.08 -4.01 3.02
C ARG A 39 16.10 -5.09 2.72
N GLN A 40 15.65 -6.25 2.24
CA GLN A 40 16.57 -7.35 1.89
C GLN A 40 17.57 -6.90 0.84
N TYR A 41 17.09 -6.29 -0.26
CA TYR A 41 17.98 -5.77 -1.30
C TYR A 41 18.94 -4.70 -0.79
N TYR A 42 18.48 -3.82 0.11
CA TYR A 42 19.35 -2.81 0.70
C TYR A 42 20.42 -3.42 1.59
N PHE A 43 20.10 -4.44 2.39
CA PHE A 43 21.07 -5.09 3.28
C PHE A 43 22.08 -5.95 2.51
N THR A 44 21.68 -6.58 1.40
CA THR A 44 22.59 -7.41 0.61
C THR A 44 23.44 -6.59 -0.36
N GLU A 45 22.84 -5.62 -1.06
CA GLU A 45 23.50 -4.89 -2.16
C GLU A 45 23.94 -3.48 -1.77
N GLY A 46 23.50 -2.95 -0.62
CA GLY A 46 23.69 -1.54 -0.24
C GLY A 46 22.93 -0.55 -1.14
N LYS A 47 21.99 -1.03 -1.97
CA LYS A 47 21.31 -0.24 -3.02
C LYS A 47 19.80 -0.14 -2.77
N PHE A 48 19.16 0.83 -3.42
CA PHE A 48 17.71 1.00 -3.38
C PHE A 48 17.01 0.16 -4.46
N LEU A 49 16.13 -0.76 -4.03
CA LEU A 49 15.24 -1.48 -4.93
C LEU A 49 14.09 -0.57 -5.38
N LYS A 50 14.17 -0.10 -6.62
CA LYS A 50 13.13 0.78 -7.21
C LYS A 50 11.78 0.08 -7.33
N TYR A 51 10.71 0.88 -7.29
CA TYR A 51 9.33 0.48 -7.54
C TYR A 51 9.16 -0.56 -8.66
N GLU A 52 9.72 -0.36 -9.87
CA GLU A 52 9.45 -1.23 -11.03
C GLU A 52 9.94 -2.66 -10.80
N LYS A 53 11.09 -2.79 -10.13
CA LYS A 53 11.64 -4.10 -9.75
C LYS A 53 10.79 -4.75 -8.67
N ASN A 54 10.42 -3.98 -7.64
CA ASN A 54 9.59 -4.51 -6.55
C ASN A 54 8.19 -4.94 -7.03
N TYR A 55 7.59 -4.15 -7.93
CA TYR A 55 6.36 -4.50 -8.64
C TYR A 55 6.51 -5.82 -9.40
N THR A 56 7.61 -6.00 -10.14
CA THR A 56 7.84 -7.23 -10.90
C THR A 56 7.90 -8.46 -9.99
N LEU A 57 8.46 -8.34 -8.78
CA LEU A 57 8.50 -9.40 -7.78
C LEU A 57 7.11 -9.70 -7.17
N LEU A 58 6.27 -8.67 -6.99
CA LEU A 58 5.03 -8.78 -6.24
C LEU A 58 3.78 -8.90 -7.10
N LYS A 59 3.81 -8.62 -8.40
CA LYS A 59 2.62 -8.66 -9.29
C LYS A 59 1.88 -10.01 -9.25
N ASP A 60 2.61 -11.08 -8.93
CA ASP A 60 2.09 -12.44 -8.84
C ASP A 60 1.81 -12.91 -7.41
N SER A 61 2.10 -12.09 -6.39
CA SER A 61 1.87 -12.44 -4.99
C SER A 61 0.38 -12.58 -4.67
N PRO A 62 0.00 -13.45 -3.71
CA PRO A 62 -1.39 -13.60 -3.29
C PRO A 62 -2.00 -12.27 -2.82
N ASN A 63 -1.26 -11.48 -2.04
CA ASN A 63 -1.73 -10.20 -1.52
C ASN A 63 -1.93 -9.16 -2.64
N TYR A 64 -1.01 -9.12 -3.62
CA TYR A 64 -1.16 -8.24 -4.77
C TYR A 64 -2.40 -8.59 -5.59
N LYS A 65 -2.63 -9.88 -5.86
CA LYS A 65 -3.76 -10.37 -6.67
C LYS A 65 -5.10 -10.24 -5.95
N ALA A 66 -5.12 -10.32 -4.61
CA ALA A 66 -6.32 -10.13 -3.80
C ALA A 66 -6.85 -8.68 -3.84
N LEU A 67 -5.97 -7.71 -4.06
CA LEU A 67 -6.34 -6.31 -4.28
C LEU A 67 -6.52 -6.01 -5.77
N ASN A 68 -7.30 -4.98 -6.10
CA ASN A 68 -7.30 -4.48 -7.47
C ASN A 68 -5.90 -3.94 -7.81
N SER A 69 -5.45 -4.19 -9.04
CA SER A 69 -4.09 -3.82 -9.47
C SER A 69 -3.79 -2.33 -9.28
N ASN A 70 -4.78 -1.45 -9.40
CA ASN A 70 -4.57 -0.03 -9.13
C ASN A 70 -4.24 0.23 -7.65
N MET A 71 -4.95 -0.41 -6.72
CA MET A 71 -4.73 -0.29 -5.28
C MET A 71 -3.37 -0.88 -4.91
N SER A 72 -3.07 -2.07 -5.42
CA SER A 72 -1.79 -2.74 -5.19
C SER A 72 -0.62 -1.87 -5.64
N GLN A 73 -0.68 -1.29 -6.83
CA GLN A 73 0.37 -0.39 -7.33
C GLN A 73 0.52 0.88 -6.51
N GLN A 74 -0.57 1.47 -6.00
CA GLN A 74 -0.48 2.65 -5.14
C GLN A 74 0.22 2.33 -3.82
N ILE A 75 -0.07 1.18 -3.20
CA ILE A 75 0.62 0.71 -2.00
C ILE A 75 2.13 0.58 -2.25
N LEU A 76 2.52 -0.03 -3.38
CA LEU A 76 3.94 -0.15 -3.75
C LEU A 76 4.62 1.22 -3.95
N LYS A 77 3.89 2.21 -4.47
CA LYS A 77 4.40 3.59 -4.64
C LYS A 77 4.54 4.33 -3.31
N GLU A 78 3.64 4.12 -2.36
CA GLU A 78 3.78 4.70 -1.01
C GLU A 78 5.00 4.14 -0.28
N VAL A 79 5.25 2.83 -0.42
CA VAL A 79 6.48 2.21 0.09
C VAL A 79 7.71 2.79 -0.60
N ASP A 80 7.72 2.87 -1.93
CA ASP A 80 8.81 3.48 -2.70
C ASP A 80 9.09 4.93 -2.27
N GLY A 81 8.05 5.74 -2.06
CA GLY A 81 8.15 7.11 -1.54
C GLY A 81 8.73 7.19 -0.12
N SER A 82 8.33 6.27 0.76
CA SER A 82 8.88 6.16 2.12
C SER A 82 10.38 5.85 2.10
N PHE A 83 10.81 4.92 1.23
CA PHE A 83 12.24 4.61 1.07
C PHE A 83 13.02 5.74 0.40
N LYS A 84 12.46 6.41 -0.60
CA LYS A 84 13.08 7.61 -1.20
C LYS A 84 13.36 8.68 -0.14
N SER A 85 12.41 8.89 0.76
CA SER A 85 12.57 9.83 1.88
C SER A 85 13.70 9.39 2.81
N PHE A 86 13.74 8.11 3.20
CA PHE A 86 14.83 7.54 4.00
C PHE A 86 16.22 7.72 3.35
N PHE A 87 16.36 7.38 2.07
CA PHE A 87 17.63 7.55 1.36
C PHE A 87 18.01 9.03 1.19
N GLY A 88 17.02 9.91 1.04
CA GLY A 88 17.21 11.36 1.05
C GLY A 88 17.79 11.85 2.38
N LEU A 89 17.23 11.40 3.51
CA LEU A 89 17.75 11.72 4.85
C LEU A 89 19.16 11.18 5.06
N LEU A 90 19.45 9.95 4.62
CA LEU A 90 20.81 9.39 4.67
C LEU A 90 21.82 10.24 3.88
N LYS A 91 21.44 10.76 2.72
CA LYS A 91 22.29 11.66 1.93
C LYS A 91 22.57 12.97 2.69
N LEU A 92 21.56 13.56 3.32
CA LEU A 92 21.73 14.78 4.12
C LEU A 92 22.59 14.53 5.37
N ALA A 93 22.43 13.38 6.02
CA ALA A 93 23.23 13.01 7.18
C ALA A 93 24.71 12.85 6.82
N LYS A 94 25.02 12.23 5.67
CA LYS A 94 26.39 12.14 5.15
C LYS A 94 27.02 13.50 4.84
N GLN A 95 26.21 14.52 4.59
CA GLN A 95 26.66 15.90 4.36
C GLN A 95 26.74 16.72 5.66
N GLY A 96 26.47 16.13 6.82
CA GLY A 96 26.41 16.84 8.10
C GLY A 96 25.18 17.75 8.28
N LYS A 97 24.20 17.68 7.36
CA LYS A 97 22.98 18.51 7.37
C LYS A 97 21.81 17.88 8.11
N TYR A 98 21.99 16.66 8.62
CA TYR A 98 20.97 15.91 9.34
C TYR A 98 21.61 14.93 10.31
N ALA A 99 20.93 14.60 11.40
CA ALA A 99 21.46 13.65 12.36
C ALA A 99 21.23 12.21 11.90
N PHE A 100 22.31 11.41 11.82
CA PHE A 100 22.23 10.02 11.34
C PHE A 100 21.28 9.15 12.18
N LYS A 101 21.19 9.39 13.49
CA LYS A 101 20.28 8.71 14.42
C LYS A 101 18.80 8.87 14.07
N ASP A 102 18.44 9.93 13.36
CA ASP A 102 17.07 10.25 13.00
C ASP A 102 16.70 9.70 11.60
N CYS A 103 17.66 9.14 10.86
CA CYS A 103 17.43 8.41 9.61
C CYS A 103 16.90 7.01 9.91
N LYS A 104 15.59 6.89 10.09
CA LYS A 104 14.94 5.61 10.40
C LYS A 104 14.49 4.88 9.14
N LEU A 105 14.88 3.62 9.02
CA LEU A 105 14.43 2.74 7.95
C LEU A 105 12.91 2.52 8.05
N PRO A 106 12.16 2.46 6.92
CA PRO A 106 10.75 2.10 6.96
C PRO A 106 10.50 0.77 7.68
N HIS A 107 9.53 0.76 8.59
CA HIS A 107 9.24 -0.37 9.48
C HIS A 107 8.06 -1.18 8.97
N TYR A 108 8.04 -2.46 9.31
CA TYR A 108 6.86 -3.30 9.09
C TYR A 108 5.68 -2.79 9.90
N LEU A 109 4.50 -2.90 9.31
CA LEU A 109 3.23 -2.68 9.98
C LEU A 109 2.90 -3.89 10.89
N PRO A 110 2.14 -3.68 11.99
CA PRO A 110 1.79 -4.74 12.93
C PRO A 110 1.11 -5.94 12.27
N LYS A 111 1.40 -7.15 12.78
CA LYS A 111 0.89 -8.42 12.21
C LYS A 111 -0.64 -8.45 12.13
N ASP A 112 -1.34 -7.99 13.15
CA ASP A 112 -2.81 -7.94 13.17
C ASP A 112 -3.37 -6.54 12.82
N GLY A 113 -2.50 -5.70 12.25
CA GLY A 113 -2.85 -4.34 11.86
C GLY A 113 -3.58 -4.25 10.52
N TYR A 114 -3.90 -3.01 10.17
CA TYR A 114 -4.56 -2.61 8.94
C TYR A 114 -3.82 -1.40 8.39
N THR A 115 -3.95 -1.17 7.08
CA THR A 115 -3.50 0.08 6.46
C THR A 115 -4.62 0.66 5.60
N THR A 116 -4.47 1.91 5.22
CA THR A 116 -5.42 2.62 4.36
C THR A 116 -5.48 1.97 2.99
N LEU A 117 -6.70 1.76 2.48
CA LEU A 117 -6.92 1.35 1.10
C LEU A 117 -6.92 2.57 0.19
N VAL A 118 -5.93 2.65 -0.70
CA VAL A 118 -5.81 3.75 -1.65
C VAL A 118 -6.48 3.37 -2.97
N ILE A 119 -7.58 4.04 -3.30
CA ILE A 119 -8.34 3.82 -4.54
C ILE A 119 -7.92 4.90 -5.55
N GLY A 120 -7.03 4.54 -6.48
CA GLY A 120 -6.55 5.48 -7.50
C GLY A 120 -7.58 5.83 -8.58
N PHE A 121 -8.50 4.90 -8.88
CA PHE A 121 -9.57 5.10 -9.86
C PHE A 121 -10.92 5.00 -9.16
N VAL A 122 -11.42 6.15 -8.73
CA VAL A 122 -12.71 6.26 -8.06
C VAL A 122 -13.83 6.08 -9.08
N ARG A 123 -14.76 5.16 -8.80
CA ARG A 123 -15.98 4.96 -9.59
C ARG A 123 -17.19 5.19 -8.69
N LEU A 124 -18.17 5.89 -9.21
CA LEU A 124 -19.41 6.21 -8.51
C LEU A 124 -20.60 5.64 -9.29
N ASN A 125 -21.58 5.09 -8.57
CA ASN A 125 -22.92 4.84 -9.09
C ASN A 125 -23.88 5.79 -8.37
N GLY A 126 -24.33 6.84 -9.06
CA GLY A 126 -24.98 7.98 -8.42
C GLY A 126 -24.06 8.61 -7.37
N ASN A 127 -24.47 8.57 -6.09
CA ASN A 127 -23.68 9.10 -4.97
C ASN A 127 -22.99 8.01 -4.12
N LYS A 128 -22.85 6.79 -4.66
CA LYS A 128 -22.24 5.66 -3.95
C LYS A 128 -20.89 5.28 -4.57
N LEU A 129 -19.84 5.22 -3.75
CA LEU A 129 -18.54 4.65 -4.12
C LEU A 129 -18.69 3.17 -4.46
N ILE A 130 -18.16 2.79 -5.63
CA ILE A 130 -17.98 1.39 -6.01
C ILE A 130 -16.55 0.99 -5.64
N LEU A 131 -16.43 0.08 -4.70
CA LEU A 131 -15.14 -0.47 -4.28
C LEU A 131 -14.61 -1.40 -5.38
N PRO A 132 -13.43 -1.12 -5.98
CA PRO A 132 -12.91 -1.97 -7.04
C PRO A 132 -12.35 -3.27 -6.44
N PHE A 133 -13.13 -4.34 -6.47
CA PHE A 133 -12.63 -5.68 -6.16
C PHE A 133 -11.77 -6.24 -7.29
N SER A 134 -10.77 -7.04 -6.93
CA SER A 134 -10.01 -7.84 -7.88
C SER A 134 -10.84 -9.03 -8.39
N ASN A 135 -10.44 -9.62 -9.51
CA ASN A 135 -11.13 -10.81 -10.04
C ASN A 135 -11.03 -12.02 -9.10
N SER A 136 -9.96 -12.14 -8.30
CA SER A 136 -9.85 -13.21 -7.30
C SER A 136 -10.75 -12.94 -6.11
N PHE A 137 -10.81 -11.69 -5.63
CA PHE A 137 -11.61 -11.32 -4.47
C PHE A 137 -13.12 -11.46 -4.74
N LYS A 138 -13.57 -11.12 -5.94
CA LYS A 138 -14.97 -11.27 -6.38
C LYS A 138 -15.49 -12.71 -6.38
N LYS A 139 -14.61 -13.73 -6.43
CA LYS A 139 -15.04 -15.13 -6.46
C LYS A 139 -15.59 -15.58 -5.11
N SER A 140 -15.07 -15.02 -4.01
CA SER A 140 -15.49 -15.37 -2.64
C SER A 140 -16.40 -14.31 -2.00
N HIS A 141 -16.50 -13.12 -2.59
CA HIS A 141 -17.25 -11.99 -2.02
C HIS A 141 -18.27 -11.45 -3.02
N LYS A 142 -19.51 -11.24 -2.56
CA LYS A 142 -20.54 -10.54 -3.37
C LYS A 142 -20.11 -9.07 -3.54
N SER A 143 -20.13 -8.59 -4.78
CA SER A 143 -19.84 -7.19 -5.14
C SER A 143 -21.08 -6.32 -5.05
#